data_AF-A0AAW0ZCP7-F1
#
_entry.id   AF-A0AAW0ZCP7-F1
#
_cell.length_a   1.000
_cell.length_b   1.000
_cell.length_c   1.000
_cell.angle_alpha   90.00
_cell.angle_beta   90.00
_cell.angle_gamma   90.00
#
_symmetry.space_group_name_H-M   'P 1'
#
loop_
_entity.id
_entity.type
_entity.pdbx_description
1 polymer ?
#
loop_
_entity_poly.entity_id
_entity_poly.type
_entity_poly.pdbx_seq_one_letter_code
_entity_poly.pdbx_strand_id
1 'polypeptide(L)'
;MNPEKLKKLQAQVRIGGKGTPRRKKKVVHATAATDDKKLQSCLKKLSVNTIPGIEEVNMIKDDGTVIHFNNPKAQASLSANTFAITGHGENKQITDMLPGIISQLGPEGVTQLKRLASTVSGSTVGKSTLEEDDEVPDLVENFDEASKEEVAPKKEVDENDKAAGDKKEAVTIDEKKEAPLATPEA
;
A
#
# COMPACT_ATOMS: atom_id res chain seq x y z
N MET A 1 17.40 -71.19 -11.63
CA MET A 1 17.15 -69.98 -12.45
C MET A 1 17.73 -70.25 -13.83
N ASN A 2 16.93 -70.23 -14.91
CA ASN A 2 17.42 -70.61 -16.25
C ASN A 2 18.01 -69.37 -16.96
N PRO A 3 19.33 -69.36 -17.27
CA PRO A 3 20.04 -68.17 -17.76
C PRO A 3 19.58 -67.72 -19.15
N GLU A 4 19.14 -68.64 -20.01
CA GLU A 4 18.77 -68.31 -21.40
C GLU A 4 17.46 -67.53 -21.47
N LYS A 5 16.49 -67.90 -20.63
CA LYS A 5 15.21 -67.19 -20.52
C LYS A 5 15.42 -65.78 -19.93
N LEU A 6 16.35 -65.64 -18.99
CA LEU A 6 16.70 -64.35 -18.39
C LEU A 6 17.35 -63.41 -19.42
N LYS A 7 18.26 -63.93 -20.24
CA LYS A 7 18.94 -63.17 -21.31
C LYS A 7 17.97 -62.72 -22.40
N LYS A 8 16.98 -63.56 -22.74
CA LYS A 8 15.92 -63.21 -23.69
C LYS A 8 14.99 -62.11 -23.14
N LEU A 9 14.67 -62.16 -21.85
CA LEU A 9 13.92 -61.08 -21.20
C LEU A 9 14.70 -59.76 -21.14
N GLN A 10 16.02 -59.79 -20.88
CA GLN A 10 16.88 -58.59 -20.90
C GLN A 10 16.92 -57.92 -22.28
N ALA A 11 16.93 -58.69 -23.37
CA ALA A 11 16.91 -58.14 -24.72
C ALA A 11 15.55 -57.57 -25.16
N GLN A 12 14.45 -58.00 -24.52
CA GLN A 12 13.10 -57.51 -24.81
C GLN A 12 12.74 -56.24 -24.02
N VAL A 13 13.52 -55.86 -23.01
CA VAL A 13 13.29 -54.62 -22.27
C VAL A 13 13.56 -53.46 -23.21
N ARG A 14 12.54 -52.64 -23.43
CA ARG A 14 12.52 -51.45 -24.31
C ARG A 14 13.35 -50.31 -23.69
N ILE A 15 14.61 -50.59 -23.35
CA ILE A 15 15.59 -49.66 -22.82
C ILE A 15 16.07 -48.88 -24.03
N GLY A 16 15.55 -47.66 -24.20
CA GLY A 16 15.78 -46.84 -25.39
C GLY A 16 17.27 -46.69 -25.73
N GLY A 17 17.73 -47.48 -26.71
CA GLY A 17 19.06 -47.39 -27.29
C GLY A 17 19.13 -46.39 -28.44
N LYS A 18 20.34 -46.09 -28.91
CA LYS A 18 20.59 -45.22 -30.07
C LYS A 18 19.83 -45.76 -31.29
N GLY A 19 18.88 -44.99 -31.81
CA GLY A 19 18.01 -45.38 -32.94
C GLY A 19 16.63 -45.95 -32.56
N THR A 20 16.34 -46.16 -31.27
CA THR A 20 14.99 -46.59 -30.84
C THR A 20 14.02 -45.40 -30.95
N PRO A 21 12.81 -45.57 -31.53
CA PRO A 21 11.83 -44.49 -31.61
C PRO A 21 11.51 -43.91 -30.24
N ARG A 22 11.96 -42.67 -30.00
CA ARG A 22 11.67 -41.95 -28.77
C ARG A 22 10.26 -41.38 -28.87
N ARG A 23 9.40 -41.66 -27.89
CA ARG A 23 8.06 -41.04 -27.85
C ARG A 23 8.25 -39.53 -27.82
N LYS A 24 7.69 -38.80 -28.79
CA LYS A 24 7.68 -37.35 -28.75
C LYS A 24 6.97 -36.91 -27.47
N LYS A 25 7.64 -36.10 -26.65
CA LYS A 25 7.03 -35.47 -25.48
C LYS A 25 5.92 -34.56 -26.00
N LYS A 26 4.66 -34.93 -25.76
CA LYS A 26 3.54 -34.02 -25.97
C LYS A 26 3.62 -32.99 -24.86
N VAL A 27 4.18 -31.82 -25.16
CA VAL A 27 4.07 -30.66 -24.28
C VAL A 27 2.67 -30.09 -24.53
N VAL A 28 1.78 -30.30 -23.57
CA VAL A 28 0.46 -29.66 -23.60
C VAL A 28 0.65 -28.25 -23.08
N HIS A 29 0.53 -27.27 -23.96
CA HIS A 29 0.42 -25.88 -23.54
C HIS A 29 -1.02 -25.66 -23.08
N ALA A 30 -1.19 -25.36 -21.78
CA ALA A 30 -2.46 -24.94 -21.25
C ALA A 30 -2.76 -23.54 -21.80
N THR A 31 -3.87 -23.40 -22.52
CA THR A 31 -4.31 -22.11 -23.07
C THR A 31 -5.27 -21.45 -22.08
N ALA A 32 -4.82 -20.41 -21.39
CA ALA A 32 -5.59 -19.69 -20.37
C ALA A 32 -6.97 -19.20 -20.84
N ALA A 33 -7.12 -18.90 -22.13
CA ALA A 33 -8.38 -18.41 -22.71
C ALA A 33 -9.55 -19.42 -22.64
N THR A 34 -9.27 -20.72 -22.56
CA THR A 34 -10.35 -21.73 -22.44
C THR A 34 -10.87 -21.88 -21.02
N ASP A 35 -10.02 -21.62 -20.02
CA ASP A 35 -10.39 -21.76 -18.63
C ASP A 35 -11.21 -20.56 -18.13
N ASP A 36 -10.96 -19.35 -18.65
CA ASP A 36 -11.79 -18.18 -18.36
C ASP A 36 -13.26 -18.39 -18.79
N LYS A 37 -13.51 -18.96 -19.98
CA LYS A 37 -14.89 -19.28 -20.41
C LYS A 37 -15.59 -20.29 -19.49
N LYS A 38 -14.84 -21.28 -18.97
CA LYS A 38 -15.37 -22.23 -18.00
C LYS A 38 -15.65 -21.55 -16.66
N LEU A 39 -14.75 -20.70 -16.19
CA LEU A 39 -14.93 -19.93 -14.96
C LEU A 39 -16.17 -19.03 -15.04
N GLN A 40 -16.33 -18.27 -16.12
CA GLN A 40 -17.53 -17.44 -16.35
C GLN A 40 -18.80 -18.29 -16.40
N SER A 41 -18.75 -19.49 -16.99
CA SER A 41 -19.88 -20.42 -17.01
C SER A 41 -20.23 -20.94 -15.62
N CYS A 42 -19.24 -21.21 -14.77
CA CYS A 42 -19.44 -21.63 -13.38
C CYS A 42 -20.01 -20.49 -12.52
N LEU A 43 -19.46 -19.27 -12.67
CA LEU A 43 -19.93 -18.07 -11.98
C LEU A 43 -21.40 -17.79 -12.32
N LYS A 44 -21.79 -17.91 -13.60
CA LYS A 44 -23.18 -17.74 -14.03
C LYS A 44 -24.13 -18.76 -13.40
N LYS A 45 -23.68 -20.00 -13.12
CA LYS A 45 -24.50 -21.02 -12.41
C LYS A 45 -24.75 -20.68 -10.94
N LEU A 46 -23.82 -19.95 -10.31
CA LEU A 46 -23.98 -19.42 -8.95
C LEU A 46 -24.83 -18.15 -8.90
N SER A 47 -25.44 -17.76 -10.03
CA SER A 47 -26.29 -16.57 -10.16
C SER A 47 -25.58 -15.28 -9.74
N VAL A 48 -24.27 -15.16 -10.01
CA VAL A 48 -23.56 -13.90 -9.77
C VAL A 48 -23.94 -12.86 -10.83
N ASN A 49 -24.23 -11.65 -10.37
CA ASN A 49 -24.55 -10.49 -11.19
C ASN A 49 -23.36 -9.52 -11.19
N THR A 50 -23.08 -8.88 -12.32
CA THR A 50 -21.99 -7.88 -12.39
C THR A 50 -22.45 -6.57 -11.75
N ILE A 51 -21.66 -6.01 -10.83
CA ILE A 51 -21.93 -4.71 -10.22
C ILE A 51 -21.16 -3.65 -11.02
N PRO A 52 -21.83 -2.69 -11.67
CA PRO A 52 -21.17 -1.61 -12.39
C PRO A 52 -20.66 -0.53 -11.42
N GLY A 53 -19.62 0.20 -11.83
CA GLY A 53 -19.16 1.40 -11.12
C GLY A 53 -18.38 1.13 -9.83
N ILE A 54 -17.76 -0.03 -9.69
CA ILE A 54 -16.86 -0.28 -8.55
C ILE A 54 -15.54 0.47 -8.79
N GLU A 55 -15.24 1.41 -7.90
CA GLU A 55 -14.01 2.19 -7.93
C GLU A 55 -12.84 1.38 -7.37
N GLU A 56 -13.04 0.72 -6.22
CA GLU A 56 -12.00 -0.05 -5.58
C GLU A 56 -12.55 -1.22 -4.75
N VAL A 57 -11.74 -2.26 -4.59
CA VAL A 57 -11.98 -3.33 -3.62
C VAL A 57 -10.72 -3.54 -2.80
N ASN A 58 -10.88 -3.53 -1.48
CA ASN A 58 -9.80 -3.72 -0.53
C ASN A 58 -10.02 -5.02 0.25
N MET A 59 -9.08 -5.95 0.16
CA MET A 59 -9.04 -7.13 1.02
C MET A 59 -8.00 -6.89 2.12
N ILE A 60 -8.48 -6.60 3.33
CA ILE A 60 -7.64 -6.37 4.50
C ILE A 60 -7.24 -7.72 5.08
N LYS A 61 -5.93 -7.96 5.21
CA LYS A 61 -5.40 -9.14 5.88
C LYS A 61 -4.98 -8.78 7.31
N ASP A 62 -4.92 -9.80 8.14
CA ASP A 62 -4.43 -9.76 9.53
C ASP A 62 -2.95 -9.37 9.63
N ASP A 63 -2.16 -9.63 8.60
CA ASP A 63 -0.74 -9.25 8.51
C ASP A 63 -0.48 -7.73 8.48
N GLY A 64 -1.51 -6.88 8.44
CA GLY A 64 -1.38 -5.44 8.23
C GLY A 64 -1.16 -5.03 6.77
N THR A 65 -1.36 -5.97 5.84
CA THR A 65 -1.29 -5.76 4.38
C THR A 65 -2.70 -5.75 3.78
N VAL A 66 -2.89 -4.96 2.73
CA VAL A 66 -4.14 -4.89 1.95
C VAL A 66 -3.87 -5.36 0.53
N ILE A 67 -4.72 -6.24 0.00
CA ILE A 67 -4.78 -6.49 -1.45
C ILE A 67 -5.75 -5.47 -2.02
N HIS A 68 -5.21 -4.47 -2.69
CA HIS A 68 -5.96 -3.38 -3.31
C HIS A 68 -6.22 -3.67 -4.78
N PHE A 69 -7.46 -3.53 -5.20
CA PHE A 69 -7.87 -3.59 -6.59
C PHE A 69 -8.41 -2.23 -7.01
N ASN A 70 -7.80 -1.62 -8.03
CA ASN A 70 -8.28 -0.37 -8.63
C ASN A 70 -9.17 -0.69 -9.84
N ASN A 71 -10.37 -0.12 -9.86
CA ASN A 71 -11.43 -0.31 -10.85
C ASN A 71 -11.65 -1.79 -11.27
N PRO A 72 -11.87 -2.73 -10.33
CA PRO A 72 -12.04 -4.13 -10.68
C PRO A 72 -13.41 -4.41 -11.31
N LYS A 73 -13.48 -5.49 -12.09
CA LYS A 73 -14.74 -6.10 -12.47
C LYS A 73 -15.21 -7.01 -11.35
N ALA A 74 -16.18 -6.53 -10.58
CA ALA A 74 -16.81 -7.28 -9.51
C ALA A 74 -18.12 -7.92 -9.97
N GLN A 75 -18.28 -9.20 -9.64
CA GLN A 75 -19.52 -9.93 -9.75
C GLN A 75 -19.94 -10.38 -8.35
N ALA A 76 -21.20 -10.26 -8.00
CA ALA A 76 -21.70 -10.64 -6.70
C ALA A 76 -23.05 -11.34 -6.81
N SER A 77 -23.24 -12.33 -5.95
CA SER A 77 -24.55 -12.89 -5.65
C SER A 77 -24.85 -12.59 -4.19
N LEU A 78 -25.81 -11.69 -3.95
CA LEU A 78 -26.23 -11.33 -2.60
C LEU A 78 -26.97 -12.49 -1.92
N SER A 79 -27.69 -13.32 -2.69
CA SER A 79 -28.39 -14.49 -2.16
C SER A 79 -27.43 -15.59 -1.70
N ALA A 80 -26.28 -15.73 -2.36
CA ALA A 80 -25.27 -16.74 -2.04
C ALA A 80 -24.06 -16.18 -1.25
N ASN A 81 -24.10 -14.90 -0.84
CA ASN A 81 -22.98 -14.21 -0.18
C ASN A 81 -21.63 -14.44 -0.89
N THR A 82 -21.64 -14.51 -2.22
CA THR A 82 -20.46 -14.87 -3.02
C THR A 82 -20.05 -13.68 -3.87
N PHE A 83 -18.79 -13.26 -3.74
CA PHE A 83 -18.18 -12.20 -4.53
C PHE A 83 -17.05 -12.78 -5.38
N ALA A 84 -17.07 -12.47 -6.67
CA ALA A 84 -16.02 -12.81 -7.62
C ALA A 84 -15.42 -11.51 -8.14
N ILE A 85 -14.17 -11.26 -7.79
CA ILE A 85 -13.45 -10.03 -8.15
C ILE A 85 -12.40 -10.41 -9.19
N THR A 86 -12.44 -9.71 -10.32
CA THR A 86 -11.49 -9.90 -11.42
C THR A 86 -10.82 -8.58 -11.73
N GLY A 87 -9.49 -8.54 -11.64
CA GLY A 87 -8.72 -7.32 -11.82
C GLY A 87 -7.27 -7.52 -11.38
N HIS A 88 -6.47 -6.48 -11.57
CA HIS A 88 -5.11 -6.44 -11.05
C HIS A 88 -5.15 -6.13 -9.55
N GLY A 89 -4.55 -7.01 -8.74
CA GLY A 89 -4.43 -6.84 -7.30
C GLY A 89 -3.01 -6.41 -6.93
N GLU A 90 -2.88 -5.31 -6.20
CA GLU A 90 -1.62 -4.81 -5.65
C GLU A 90 -1.58 -5.03 -4.14
N ASN A 91 -0.52 -5.66 -3.65
CA ASN A 91 -0.27 -5.77 -2.22
C ASN A 91 0.34 -4.47 -1.70
N LYS A 92 -0.41 -3.74 -0.86
CA LYS A 92 0.02 -2.49 -0.22
C LYS A 92 0.02 -2.63 1.30
N GLN A 93 0.81 -1.83 2.00
CA GLN A 93 0.71 -1.73 3.46
C GLN A 93 -0.52 -0.89 3.83
N ILE A 94 -1.18 -1.20 4.95
CA ILE A 94 -2.29 -0.37 5.46
C ILE A 94 -1.83 1.08 5.65
N THR A 95 -0.59 1.29 6.08
CA THR A 95 0.01 2.62 6.31
C THR A 95 0.04 3.51 5.07
N ASP A 96 0.23 2.91 3.90
CA ASP A 96 0.37 3.65 2.63
C ASP A 96 -0.99 4.10 2.08
N MET A 97 -2.08 3.54 2.58
CA MET A 97 -3.46 3.86 2.21
C MET A 97 -4.17 4.75 3.26
N LEU A 98 -3.44 5.23 4.27
CA LEU A 98 -3.94 6.21 5.22
C LEU A 98 -3.99 7.60 4.57
N PRO A 99 -5.03 8.42 4.85
CA PRO A 99 -6.12 8.20 5.81
C PRO A 99 -7.38 7.53 5.22
N GLY A 100 -7.48 7.35 3.90
CA GLY A 100 -8.70 6.92 3.22
C GLY A 100 -9.25 5.58 3.71
N ILE A 101 -8.35 4.62 3.97
CA ILE A 101 -8.70 3.27 4.41
C ILE A 101 -9.36 3.23 5.81
N ILE A 102 -9.20 4.27 6.63
CA ILE A 102 -9.78 4.33 8.00
C ILE A 102 -11.31 4.25 7.95
N SER A 103 -11.93 4.86 6.94
CA SER A 103 -13.38 4.84 6.76
C SER A 103 -13.95 3.46 6.40
N GLN A 104 -13.09 2.59 5.85
CA GLN A 104 -13.42 1.23 5.42
C GLN A 104 -13.02 0.19 6.47
N LEU A 105 -12.08 0.54 7.37
CA LEU A 105 -11.70 -0.28 8.50
C LEU A 105 -12.81 -0.27 9.54
N GLY A 106 -13.33 -1.46 9.86
CA GLY A 106 -14.18 -1.65 11.03
C GLY A 106 -13.41 -1.44 12.35
N PRO A 107 -14.10 -1.50 13.50
CA PRO A 107 -13.48 -1.33 14.83
C PRO A 107 -12.34 -2.33 15.08
N GLU A 108 -12.41 -3.53 14.50
CA GLU A 108 -11.35 -4.53 14.56
C GLU A 108 -10.09 -4.09 13.80
N GLY A 109 -10.24 -3.59 12.57
CA GLY A 109 -9.13 -3.13 11.74
C GLY A 109 -8.42 -1.91 12.33
N VAL A 110 -9.16 -1.00 12.96
CA VAL A 110 -8.58 0.15 13.68
C VAL A 110 -7.75 -0.31 14.89
N THR A 111 -8.19 -1.37 15.60
CA THR A 111 -7.45 -1.92 16.72
C THR A 111 -6.12 -2.53 16.26
N GLN A 112 -6.12 -3.25 15.12
CA GLN A 112 -4.91 -3.79 14.51
C GLN A 112 -3.96 -2.67 14.05
N LEU A 113 -4.50 -1.62 13.44
CA LEU A 113 -3.74 -0.44 13.06
C LEU A 113 -3.11 0.25 14.28
N LYS A 114 -3.86 0.39 15.38
CA LYS A 114 -3.34 0.97 16.63
C LYS A 114 -2.21 0.12 17.21
N ARG A 115 -2.33 -1.22 17.16
CA ARG A 115 -1.25 -2.13 17.56
C ARG A 115 -0.01 -1.95 16.69
N LEU A 116 -0.17 -1.97 15.37
CA LEU A 116 0.93 -1.74 14.41
C LEU A 116 1.59 -0.37 14.62
N ALA A 117 0.80 0.69 14.80
CA ALA A 117 1.30 2.03 15.10
C ALA A 117 2.07 2.05 16.42
N SER A 118 1.55 1.42 17.48
CA SER A 118 2.25 1.34 18.77
C SER A 118 3.56 0.56 18.70
N THR A 119 3.65 -0.49 17.88
CA THR A 119 4.90 -1.24 17.67
C THR A 119 5.94 -0.45 16.88
N VAL A 120 5.50 0.30 15.86
CA VAL A 120 6.39 1.14 15.03
C VAL A 120 6.87 2.37 15.82
N SER A 121 6.00 3.00 16.62
CA SER A 121 6.36 4.07 17.55
C SER A 121 7.24 3.56 18.69
N GLY A 122 7.06 2.32 19.15
CA GLY A 122 7.91 1.69 20.17
C GLY A 122 9.31 1.30 19.67
N SER A 123 9.46 0.96 18.38
CA SER A 123 10.76 0.55 17.80
C SER A 123 11.63 1.74 17.35
N THR A 124 11.10 2.96 17.41
CA THR A 124 11.86 4.22 17.23
C THR A 124 12.18 4.92 18.55
N VAL A 125 11.86 4.30 19.69
CA VAL A 125 12.27 4.76 21.03
C VAL A 125 13.18 3.71 21.67
N GLY A 126 14.28 3.43 20.96
CA GLY A 126 15.49 2.83 21.51
C GLY A 126 16.50 3.89 21.96
N LYS A 127 16.02 5.03 22.48
CA LYS A 127 16.75 5.89 23.43
C LYS A 127 15.78 6.77 24.23
N SER A 128 14.90 6.14 24.99
CA SER A 128 14.46 6.63 26.31
C SER A 128 13.50 5.61 26.92
N THR A 129 14.05 4.88 27.88
CA THR A 129 13.44 3.92 28.79
C THR A 129 12.27 4.52 29.58
N LEU A 130 11.41 3.62 30.09
CA LEU A 130 10.41 3.74 31.17
C LEU A 130 9.03 4.15 30.69
N GLU A 131 8.07 3.22 30.69
CA GLU A 131 7.26 2.88 31.87
C GLU A 131 6.43 4.07 32.32
N GLU A 132 5.12 3.92 32.12
CA GLU A 132 4.09 4.30 33.09
C GLU A 132 4.29 5.65 33.78
N ASP A 133 3.65 6.69 33.24
CA ASP A 133 2.77 7.60 34.00
C ASP A 133 3.27 8.21 35.35
N ASP A 134 4.59 8.28 35.61
CA ASP A 134 5.16 8.74 36.90
C ASP A 134 6.45 9.60 36.78
N GLU A 135 6.79 10.14 35.60
CA GLU A 135 7.97 11.02 35.48
C GLU A 135 7.79 12.13 34.44
N VAL A 136 6.77 12.97 34.63
CA VAL A 136 6.86 14.36 34.21
C VAL A 136 7.75 15.04 35.25
N PRO A 137 8.99 15.47 34.93
CA PRO A 137 9.72 16.33 35.84
C PRO A 137 8.88 17.58 36.03
N ASP A 138 8.53 17.87 37.28
CA ASP A 138 7.79 19.08 37.61
C ASP A 138 8.53 20.25 36.97
N LEU A 139 7.81 21.04 36.17
CA LEU A 139 8.37 22.18 35.47
C LEU A 139 9.06 23.04 36.53
N VAL A 140 10.40 22.99 36.53
CA VAL A 140 11.25 23.70 37.50
C VAL A 140 10.65 25.08 37.70
N GLU A 141 10.26 25.32 38.94
CA GLU A 141 9.60 26.51 39.44
C GLU A 141 10.13 27.74 38.71
N ASN A 142 9.25 28.31 37.89
CA ASN A 142 9.25 29.70 37.49
C ASN A 142 10.66 30.35 37.47
N PHE A 143 11.44 30.13 36.40
CA PHE A 143 12.73 30.80 36.12
C PHE A 143 12.66 32.36 36.20
N ASP A 144 11.46 32.91 36.31
CA ASP A 144 11.15 34.32 36.48
C ASP A 144 11.18 34.81 37.95
N GLU A 145 11.46 33.93 38.92
CA GLU A 145 11.63 34.29 40.35
C GLU A 145 13.12 34.36 40.75
N ALA A 146 13.97 33.46 40.24
CA ALA A 146 15.42 33.53 40.41
C ALA A 146 16.08 34.75 39.73
N SER A 147 15.39 35.38 38.76
CA SER A 147 15.86 36.57 38.05
C SER A 147 15.37 37.89 38.67
N LYS A 148 14.53 37.85 39.72
CA LYS A 148 14.05 39.05 40.44
C LYS A 148 14.75 39.30 41.78
N GLU A 149 15.43 38.31 42.37
CA GLU A 149 16.08 38.48 43.68
C GLU A 149 17.54 38.95 43.66
N GLU A 150 18.22 39.03 42.50
CA GLU A 150 19.61 39.56 42.46
C GLU A 150 19.77 40.99 41.92
N VAL A 151 18.70 41.67 41.47
CA VAL A 151 18.84 43.02 40.91
C VAL A 151 17.72 43.96 41.36
N ALA A 152 17.82 44.43 42.60
CA ALA A 152 17.26 45.72 43.00
C ALA A 152 18.42 46.76 43.08
N PRO A 153 18.16 48.06 42.92
CA PRO A 153 18.15 48.76 41.64
C PRO A 153 19.23 49.87 41.57
N LYS A 154 19.82 50.09 40.40
CA LYS A 154 20.54 51.34 40.06
C LYS A 154 20.10 51.75 38.65
N LYS A 155 19.22 52.74 38.53
CA LYS A 155 19.51 54.16 38.30
C LYS A 155 20.12 54.46 36.92
N GLU A 156 19.36 55.28 36.18
CA GLU A 156 19.78 56.37 35.28
C GLU A 156 20.17 55.99 33.83
N VAL A 157 19.31 56.25 32.83
CA VAL A 157 19.09 57.44 31.93
C VAL A 157 19.90 57.36 30.62
N ASP A 158 19.19 57.60 29.49
CA ASP A 158 19.63 58.20 28.20
C ASP A 158 20.53 57.37 27.26
N GLU A 159 20.47 57.43 25.91
CA GLU A 159 19.68 58.16 24.91
C GLU A 159 20.04 57.56 23.52
N ASN A 160 19.13 57.66 22.53
CA ASN A 160 19.36 57.71 21.05
C ASN A 160 20.08 56.52 20.33
N ASP A 161 19.79 56.16 19.08
CA ASP A 161 19.45 57.02 17.95
C ASP A 161 18.77 56.21 16.81
N LYS A 162 17.86 56.89 16.09
CA LYS A 162 17.50 56.86 14.64
C LYS A 162 17.72 55.57 13.83
N ALA A 163 16.90 55.14 12.88
CA ALA A 163 16.03 55.75 11.85
C ALA A 163 15.68 54.56 10.90
N ALA A 164 14.77 54.54 9.93
CA ALA A 164 13.69 55.35 9.39
C ALA A 164 13.02 54.49 8.28
N GLY A 165 11.76 54.80 7.92
CA GLY A 165 11.14 54.53 6.59
C GLY A 165 10.66 53.09 6.36
N ASP A 166 9.37 52.74 6.41
CA ASP A 166 8.13 53.26 5.79
C ASP A 166 7.95 52.95 4.28
N LYS A 167 6.78 52.34 4.01
CA LYS A 167 6.01 52.18 2.74
C LYS A 167 6.57 51.23 1.66
N LYS A 168 5.89 50.13 1.30
CA LYS A 168 4.58 49.98 0.60
C LYS A 168 4.46 50.83 -0.66
N GLU A 169 4.50 50.17 -1.82
CA GLU A 169 3.71 50.58 -2.98
C GLU A 169 3.46 49.41 -3.94
N ALA A 170 2.24 49.38 -4.45
CA ALA A 170 1.75 48.47 -5.49
C ALA A 170 1.81 49.19 -6.83
N VAL A 171 2.10 48.47 -7.92
CA VAL A 171 1.82 48.92 -9.30
C VAL A 171 1.44 47.72 -10.18
N THR A 172 0.17 47.72 -10.61
CA THR A 172 -0.41 47.08 -11.80
C THR A 172 0.01 47.83 -13.06
N ILE A 173 0.39 47.18 -14.18
CA ILE A 173 0.08 47.65 -15.56
C ILE A 173 -0.02 46.45 -16.53
N ASP A 174 -1.02 46.59 -17.41
CA ASP A 174 -1.64 45.80 -18.47
C ASP A 174 -0.85 45.25 -19.69
N GLU A 175 -1.56 44.31 -20.34
CA GLU A 175 -1.69 44.00 -21.78
C GLU A 175 -0.48 43.58 -22.63
N LYS A 176 -0.58 42.35 -23.20
CA LYS A 176 -0.43 42.16 -24.64
C LYS A 176 -1.19 40.93 -25.18
N LYS A 177 -1.63 41.14 -26.41
CA LYS A 177 -2.64 40.49 -27.24
C LYS A 177 -2.04 39.37 -28.12
N GLU A 178 -2.93 38.61 -28.76
CA GLU A 178 -2.77 37.73 -29.93
C GLU A 178 -2.43 36.23 -29.73
N ALA A 179 -3.45 35.41 -30.02
CA ALA A 179 -3.35 34.04 -30.56
C ALA A 179 -3.57 34.11 -32.10
N PRO A 180 -3.64 33.00 -32.86
CA PRO A 180 -3.03 31.66 -32.74
C PRO A 180 -2.20 31.31 -33.99
N LEU A 181 -1.38 30.25 -33.97
CA LEU A 181 -0.97 29.59 -35.21
C LEU A 181 -0.87 28.07 -35.02
N ALA A 182 -1.77 27.37 -35.69
CA ALA A 182 -1.65 25.95 -36.00
C ALA A 182 -0.79 25.81 -37.26
N THR A 183 0.09 24.81 -37.30
CA THR A 183 0.59 24.17 -38.52
C THR A 183 1.19 22.79 -38.21
N PRO A 184 1.33 21.92 -39.23
CA PRO A 184 0.98 20.50 -39.17
C PRO A 184 2.23 19.60 -39.36
N GLU A 185 2.01 18.43 -39.97
CA GLU A 185 2.96 17.38 -40.42
C GLU A 185 3.10 16.21 -39.45
N ALA A 186 3.24 14.96 -39.90
CA ALA A 186 2.99 14.27 -41.17
C ALA A 186 3.15 12.77 -40.83
#